data_AF-A0A928LRP9-F1
#
_entry.id   AF-A0A928LRP9-F1
#
_cell.length_a   1.000
_cell.length_b   1.000
_cell.length_c   1.000
_cell.angle_alpha   90.00
_cell.angle_beta   90.00
_cell.angle_gamma   90.00
#
_symmetry.space_group_name_H-M   'P 1'
#
loop_
_entity.id
_entity.type
_entity.pdbx_description
1 polymer ?
#
loop_
_entity_poly.entity_id
_entity_poly.type
_entity_poly.pdbx_seq_one_letter_code
_entity_poly.pdbx_strand_id
1 'polypeptide(L)'
;MKKILALMLSLCLLLCLCACGQDQNPTDPTPSTPVTDPTDPSTKPTDPTIDDGKVTYTVTVTDEQGNPLHSAMLQLCKDACIPAIVDANGTVTWTVPEDDYKVSFLSLPAGFTYSTEETEFYFADGETSMTIVLKAAEE
;
A
#
# COMPACT_ATOMS: atom_id res chain seq x y z
N MET A 1 37.12 -10.11 -18.90
CA MET A 1 37.57 -11.30 -18.13
C MET A 1 36.67 -11.46 -16.88
N LYS A 2 35.36 -11.65 -16.98
CA LYS A 2 34.63 -12.93 -17.20
C LYS A 2 34.86 -14.07 -16.18
N LYS A 3 35.51 -13.82 -15.03
CA LYS A 3 35.80 -14.88 -14.03
C LYS A 3 35.13 -14.70 -12.66
N ILE A 4 34.25 -13.72 -12.48
CA ILE A 4 33.56 -13.49 -11.20
C ILE A 4 32.14 -14.12 -11.20
N LEU A 5 31.59 -14.47 -12.36
CA LEU A 5 30.20 -14.94 -12.44
C LEU A 5 29.98 -16.42 -12.06
N ALA A 6 31.03 -17.16 -11.67
CA ALA A 6 30.94 -18.61 -11.41
C ALA A 6 30.90 -18.99 -9.92
N LEU A 7 31.11 -18.04 -8.99
CA LEU A 7 31.26 -18.39 -7.56
C LEU A 7 29.95 -18.31 -6.76
N MET A 8 28.94 -17.55 -7.22
CA MET A 8 27.72 -17.29 -6.43
C MET A 8 26.58 -18.29 -6.68
N LEU A 9 26.70 -19.18 -7.66
CA LEU A 9 25.66 -20.18 -7.98
C LEU A 9 25.90 -21.57 -7.35
N SER A 10 26.91 -21.72 -6.47
CA SER A 10 27.25 -23.00 -5.85
C SER A 10 26.89 -23.11 -4.36
N LEU A 11 26.42 -22.04 -3.71
CA LEU A 11 26.22 -22.03 -2.25
C LEU A 11 24.76 -22.25 -1.80
N CYS A 12 23.78 -22.15 -2.70
CA CYS A 12 22.36 -22.21 -2.33
C CYS A 12 21.73 -23.61 -2.39
N LEU A 13 22.50 -24.68 -2.64
CA LEU A 13 21.96 -26.04 -2.84
C LEU A 13 22.23 -27.04 -1.70
N LEU A 14 22.66 -26.59 -0.51
CA LEU A 14 23.15 -27.47 0.56
C LEU A 14 22.41 -27.41 1.92
N LEU A 15 21.17 -26.92 1.99
CA LEU A 15 20.42 -26.86 3.26
C LEU A 15 19.12 -27.68 3.25
N CYS A 16 19.22 -28.92 2.76
CA CYS A 16 18.16 -29.91 2.83
C CYS A 16 18.57 -31.11 3.72
N LEU A 17 17.75 -31.30 4.77
CA LEU A 17 17.57 -32.49 5.63
C LEU A 17 18.56 -32.73 6.78
N CYS A 18 18.04 -32.65 8.02
CA CYS A 18 17.84 -33.81 8.92
C CYS A 18 17.52 -33.35 10.36
N ALA A 19 16.29 -33.56 10.82
CA ALA A 19 15.95 -33.63 12.23
C ALA A 19 14.81 -34.64 12.44
N CYS A 20 15.18 -35.89 12.71
CA CYS A 20 14.29 -36.93 13.24
C CYS A 20 14.82 -37.37 14.61
N GLY A 21 13.92 -37.67 15.56
CA GLY A 21 14.19 -38.37 16.82
C GLY A 21 13.63 -37.61 18.03
N GLN A 22 12.37 -37.87 18.44
CA GLN A 22 11.94 -38.75 19.56
C GLN A 22 12.11 -38.06 20.94
N ASP A 23 11.15 -38.07 21.87
CA ASP A 23 10.69 -39.28 22.54
C ASP A 23 9.50 -39.07 23.52
N GLN A 24 8.73 -40.16 23.68
CA GLN A 24 7.89 -40.60 24.83
C GLN A 24 6.50 -39.99 25.17
N ASN A 25 5.49 -40.85 25.02
CA ASN A 25 4.18 -40.88 25.69
C ASN A 25 4.33 -41.41 27.14
N PRO A 26 3.41 -41.09 28.08
CA PRO A 26 2.54 -42.17 28.59
C PRO A 26 1.07 -41.79 28.84
N THR A 27 0.24 -42.80 28.57
CA THR A 27 -1.20 -43.04 28.73
C THR A 27 -1.75 -42.85 30.16
N ASP A 28 -3.00 -42.36 30.32
CA ASP A 28 -4.20 -43.02 30.94
C ASP A 28 -5.44 -42.05 30.99
N PRO A 29 -6.68 -42.43 31.40
CA PRO A 29 -7.89 -42.34 30.58
C PRO A 29 -9.02 -41.42 31.15
N THR A 30 -10.00 -41.08 30.29
CA THR A 30 -11.48 -40.96 30.44
C THR A 30 -12.11 -40.77 31.86
N PRO A 31 -13.33 -40.19 32.01
CA PRO A 31 -13.96 -38.96 31.52
C PRO A 31 -14.57 -38.10 32.68
N SER A 32 -14.96 -36.85 32.43
CA SER A 32 -16.16 -36.18 33.03
C SER A 32 -16.28 -34.75 32.52
N THR A 33 -17.31 -34.47 31.73
CA THR A 33 -17.95 -33.14 31.65
C THR A 33 -18.82 -32.96 32.92
N PRO A 34 -19.22 -31.74 33.38
CA PRO A 34 -19.63 -30.62 32.53
C PRO A 34 -19.43 -29.15 33.06
N VAL A 35 -19.59 -28.16 32.14
CA VAL A 35 -19.92 -26.70 32.27
C VAL A 35 -19.00 -25.82 33.15
N THR A 36 -18.47 -24.65 32.78
CA THR A 36 -19.05 -23.40 32.18
C THR A 36 -17.83 -22.47 31.94
N ASP A 37 -17.57 -21.89 30.76
CA ASP A 37 -18.02 -20.58 30.22
C ASP A 37 -16.91 -20.13 29.20
N PRO A 38 -17.00 -19.04 28.43
CA PRO A 38 -17.50 -19.02 27.07
C PRO A 38 -16.48 -18.41 26.05
N THR A 39 -16.83 -18.49 24.77
CA THR A 39 -16.34 -17.58 23.70
C THR A 39 -14.87 -17.74 23.23
N ASP A 40 -14.65 -18.63 22.25
CA ASP A 40 -14.05 -18.30 20.93
C ASP A 40 -14.08 -19.57 20.06
N PRO A 41 -14.76 -19.56 18.90
CA PRO A 41 -14.06 -19.16 17.68
C PRO A 41 -14.99 -18.38 16.75
N SER A 42 -14.89 -17.05 16.73
CA SER A 42 -15.55 -16.31 15.65
C SER A 42 -14.76 -16.49 14.36
N THR A 43 -15.16 -17.54 13.65
CA THR A 43 -14.93 -17.72 12.22
C THR A 43 -15.55 -16.53 11.51
N LYS A 44 -14.77 -15.51 11.14
CA LYS A 44 -15.18 -14.62 10.06
C LYS A 44 -14.48 -15.13 8.80
N PRO A 45 -15.19 -15.77 7.85
CA PRO A 45 -14.66 -15.84 6.51
C PRO A 45 -14.47 -14.39 6.05
N THR A 46 -13.25 -14.07 5.63
CA THR A 46 -13.01 -12.89 4.79
C THR A 46 -13.87 -13.09 3.56
N ASP A 47 -15.04 -12.46 3.58
CA ASP A 47 -15.95 -12.31 2.46
C ASP A 47 -15.13 -11.93 1.23
N PRO A 48 -15.28 -12.62 0.08
CA PRO A 48 -14.58 -12.22 -1.13
C PRO A 48 -15.09 -10.84 -1.49
N THR A 49 -14.25 -9.82 -1.33
CA THR A 49 -14.55 -8.45 -1.76
C THR A 49 -15.06 -8.52 -3.18
N ILE A 50 -16.35 -8.21 -3.36
CA ILE A 50 -16.93 -7.94 -4.67
C ILE A 50 -16.13 -6.75 -5.20
N ASP A 51 -15.28 -6.98 -6.19
CA ASP A 51 -14.75 -5.91 -7.01
C ASP A 51 -15.91 -5.43 -7.89
N ASP A 52 -16.61 -4.39 -7.43
CA ASP A 52 -17.68 -3.70 -8.18
C ASP A 52 -17.14 -2.96 -9.43
N GLY A 53 -15.99 -3.37 -9.96
CA GLY A 53 -15.25 -2.66 -11.02
C GLY A 53 -14.66 -1.35 -10.53
N LYS A 54 -14.25 -1.28 -9.26
CA LYS A 54 -13.68 -0.06 -8.67
C LYS A 54 -12.19 -0.23 -8.40
N VAL A 55 -11.43 0.74 -8.87
CA VAL A 55 -9.97 0.80 -8.73
C VAL A 55 -9.60 1.84 -7.70
N THR A 56 -8.51 1.60 -6.98
CA THR A 56 -7.95 2.57 -6.04
C THR A 56 -6.85 3.38 -6.72
N TYR A 57 -7.12 4.66 -6.94
CA TYR A 57 -6.14 5.63 -7.40
C TYR A 57 -5.41 6.24 -6.22
N THR A 58 -4.09 6.35 -6.30
CA THR A 58 -3.21 6.83 -5.23
C THR A 58 -2.34 7.96 -5.75
N VAL A 59 -2.29 9.07 -5.03
CA VAL A 59 -1.37 10.17 -5.34
C VAL A 59 -0.49 10.41 -4.14
N THR A 60 0.82 10.44 -4.38
CA THR A 60 1.83 10.82 -3.39
C THR A 60 2.29 12.25 -3.69
N VAL A 61 2.34 13.10 -2.67
CA VAL A 61 2.82 14.48 -2.76
C VAL A 61 4.08 14.62 -1.93
N THR A 62 5.17 15.04 -2.57
CA THR A 62 6.47 15.22 -1.91
C THR A 62 7.09 16.56 -2.25
N ASP A 63 8.10 16.95 -1.47
CA ASP A 63 9.05 17.99 -1.88
C ASP A 63 10.11 17.44 -2.86
N GLU A 64 10.99 18.31 -3.35
CA GLU A 64 12.10 17.95 -4.24
C GLU A 64 13.15 17.04 -3.57
N GLN A 65 13.12 16.89 -2.25
CA GLN A 65 13.98 15.98 -1.50
C GLN A 65 13.31 14.60 -1.26
N GLY A 66 12.06 14.44 -1.67
CA GLY A 66 11.27 13.22 -1.48
C GLY A 66 10.62 13.10 -0.10
N ASN A 67 10.60 14.18 0.70
CA ASN A 67 9.86 14.16 1.96
C ASN A 67 8.36 14.30 1.68
N PRO A 68 7.50 13.55 2.40
CA PRO A 68 6.07 13.64 2.21
C PRO A 68 5.53 15.01 2.66
N LEU A 69 4.62 15.57 1.86
CA LEU A 69 3.92 16.82 2.17
C LEU A 69 2.47 16.54 2.52
N HIS A 70 2.03 16.99 3.69
CA HIS A 70 0.65 16.83 4.15
C HIS A 70 -0.15 18.14 4.05
N SER A 71 -1.45 18.08 4.37
CA SER A 71 -2.35 19.25 4.43
C SER A 71 -2.60 19.97 3.09
N ALA A 72 -2.14 19.42 1.96
CA ALA A 72 -2.67 19.79 0.67
C ALA A 72 -4.11 19.26 0.52
N MET A 73 -4.90 19.92 -0.32
CA MET A 73 -6.20 19.40 -0.75
C MET A 73 -6.15 19.18 -2.25
N LEU A 74 -6.40 17.95 -2.67
CA LEU A 74 -6.47 17.57 -4.08
C LEU A 74 -7.91 17.25 -4.45
N GLN A 75 -8.18 17.22 -5.73
CA GLN A 75 -9.42 16.72 -6.30
C GLN A 75 -9.13 15.78 -7.46
N LEU A 76 -9.87 14.67 -7.50
CA LEU A 76 -9.93 13.75 -8.62
C LEU A 76 -11.14 14.11 -9.49
N CYS A 77 -10.92 14.49 -10.74
CA CYS A 77 -11.94 15.02 -11.64
C CYS A 77 -12.07 14.18 -12.91
N LYS A 78 -13.32 13.87 -13.26
CA LYS A 78 -13.73 13.41 -14.61
C LYS A 78 -14.85 14.31 -15.12
N ASP A 79 -16.09 14.00 -14.76
CA ASP A 79 -17.27 14.85 -14.98
C ASP A 79 -17.60 15.70 -13.74
N ALA A 80 -17.39 15.10 -12.57
CA ALA A 80 -17.46 15.73 -11.26
C ALA A 80 -16.11 15.54 -10.55
N CYS A 81 -15.83 16.41 -9.59
CA CYS A 81 -14.60 16.40 -8.81
C CYS A 81 -14.86 15.87 -7.40
N ILE A 82 -13.99 14.97 -6.93
CA ILE A 82 -14.03 14.39 -5.59
C ILE A 82 -12.84 14.94 -4.81
N PRO A 83 -13.05 15.88 -3.86
CA PRO A 83 -11.96 16.43 -3.07
C PRO A 83 -11.49 15.43 -2.00
N ALA A 84 -10.20 15.45 -1.70
CA ALA A 84 -9.62 14.73 -0.58
C ALA A 84 -8.37 15.45 -0.04
N ILE A 85 -8.11 15.26 1.24
CA ILE A 85 -6.97 15.86 1.96
C ILE A 85 -5.81 14.88 1.93
N VAL A 86 -4.61 15.38 1.68
CA VAL A 86 -3.38 14.58 1.77
C VAL A 86 -3.07 14.25 3.23
N ASP A 87 -2.87 12.97 3.51
CA ASP A 87 -2.62 12.46 4.85
C ASP A 87 -1.20 12.79 5.36
N ALA A 88 -0.91 12.36 6.59
CA ALA A 88 0.40 12.58 7.22
C ALA A 88 1.57 11.88 6.49
N ASN A 89 1.29 10.91 5.63
CA ASN A 89 2.27 10.19 4.83
C ASN A 89 2.47 10.84 3.45
N GLY A 90 1.84 11.99 3.20
CA GLY A 90 1.88 12.64 1.89
C GLY A 90 1.05 11.91 0.84
N THR A 91 0.08 11.08 1.24
CA THR A 91 -0.71 10.26 0.32
C THR A 91 -2.18 10.62 0.35
N VAL A 92 -2.85 10.47 -0.79
CA VAL A 92 -4.31 10.53 -0.89
C VAL A 92 -4.80 9.41 -1.82
N THR A 93 -5.94 8.81 -1.47
CA THR A 93 -6.52 7.69 -2.23
C THR A 93 -7.99 7.92 -2.55
N TRP A 94 -8.41 7.42 -3.71
CA TRP A 94 -9.80 7.38 -4.14
C TRP A 94 -10.15 6.01 -4.69
N THR A 95 -11.24 5.41 -4.23
CA THR A 95 -11.77 4.15 -4.78
C THR A 95 -12.99 4.44 -5.64
N VAL A 96 -12.79 4.47 -6.95
CA VAL A 96 -13.76 4.89 -7.98
C VAL A 96 -13.72 3.92 -9.16
N PRO A 97 -14.72 3.91 -10.06
CA PRO A 97 -14.64 3.12 -11.30
C PRO A 97 -13.38 3.46 -12.09
N GLU A 98 -12.78 2.46 -12.76
CA GLU A 98 -11.62 2.66 -13.64
C GLU A 98 -11.97 3.62 -14.79
N ASP A 99 -11.23 4.71 -14.92
CA ASP A 99 -11.45 5.73 -15.94
C ASP A 99 -10.25 6.67 -16.09
N ASP A 100 -10.34 7.60 -17.05
CA ASP A 100 -9.34 8.64 -17.27
C ASP A 100 -9.61 9.84 -16.35
N TYR A 101 -8.96 9.85 -15.20
CA TYR A 101 -9.07 10.94 -14.23
C TYR A 101 -7.93 11.95 -14.32
N LYS A 102 -8.30 13.20 -14.04
CA LYS A 102 -7.37 14.31 -13.82
C LYS A 102 -7.28 14.65 -12.35
N VAL A 103 -6.07 14.92 -11.87
CA VAL A 103 -5.79 15.37 -10.51
C VAL A 103 -5.38 16.84 -10.55
N SER A 104 -5.90 17.64 -9.62
CA SER A 104 -5.46 19.03 -9.43
C SER A 104 -5.51 19.41 -7.96
N PHE A 105 -4.74 20.43 -7.57
CA PHE A 105 -4.77 20.97 -6.22
C PHE A 105 -5.92 21.98 -6.09
N LEU A 106 -6.70 21.85 -5.02
CA LEU A 106 -7.58 22.90 -4.52
C LEU A 106 -6.82 23.84 -3.59
N SER A 107 -5.85 23.32 -2.83
CA SER A 107 -4.94 24.11 -2.02
C SER A 107 -3.59 23.42 -1.89
N LEU A 108 -2.51 24.19 -2.03
CA LEU A 108 -1.14 23.73 -1.82
C LEU A 108 -0.78 23.74 -0.32
N PRO A 109 0.19 22.91 0.12
CA PRO A 109 0.80 23.06 1.43
C PRO A 109 1.40 24.46 1.61
N ALA A 110 1.39 24.96 2.85
CA ALA A 110 1.96 26.26 3.16
C ALA A 110 3.47 26.30 2.83
N GLY A 111 3.91 27.35 2.13
CA GLY A 111 5.31 27.52 1.73
C GLY A 111 5.75 26.72 0.51
N PHE A 112 4.81 26.11 -0.23
CA PHE A 112 5.11 25.36 -1.45
C PHE A 112 4.38 25.91 -2.67
N THR A 113 4.98 25.69 -3.84
CA THR A 113 4.42 25.95 -5.16
C THR A 113 4.72 24.79 -6.10
N TYR A 114 4.16 24.80 -7.31
CA TYR A 114 4.39 23.76 -8.31
C TYR A 114 5.86 23.73 -8.73
N SER A 115 6.45 22.53 -8.81
CA SER A 115 7.81 22.36 -9.35
C SER A 115 7.85 22.61 -10.87
N THR A 116 6.74 22.37 -11.56
CA THR A 116 6.55 22.58 -13.00
C THR A 116 5.49 23.67 -13.27
N GLU A 117 5.33 24.07 -14.53
CA GLU A 117 4.21 24.94 -14.97
C GLU A 117 2.88 24.16 -15.06
N GLU A 118 2.90 22.84 -14.87
CA GLU A 118 1.73 21.98 -14.94
C GLU A 118 0.97 22.01 -13.60
N THR A 119 -0.33 22.25 -13.66
CA THR A 119 -1.23 22.32 -12.49
C THR A 119 -2.27 21.21 -12.50
N GLU A 120 -2.28 20.42 -13.57
CA GLU A 120 -3.17 19.31 -13.85
C GLU A 120 -2.33 18.06 -14.14
N PHE A 121 -2.64 16.97 -13.47
CA PHE A 121 -1.86 15.74 -13.51
C PHE A 121 -2.75 14.58 -13.94
N TYR A 122 -2.19 13.66 -14.72
CA TYR A 122 -2.87 12.48 -15.21
C TYR A 122 -2.06 11.24 -14.82
N PHE A 123 -2.76 10.15 -14.55
CA PHE A 123 -2.10 8.86 -14.36
C PHE A 123 -1.56 8.39 -15.72
N ALA A 124 -0.42 7.70 -15.70
CA ALA A 124 0.08 7.07 -16.92
C ALA A 124 -0.85 5.93 -17.34
N ASP A 125 -0.79 5.54 -18.61
CA ASP A 125 -1.64 4.48 -19.16
C ASP A 125 -1.48 3.17 -18.38
N GLY A 126 -2.59 2.66 -17.85
CA GLY A 126 -2.63 1.47 -17.00
C GLY A 126 -2.08 1.64 -15.58
N GLU A 127 -1.68 2.84 -15.16
CA GLU A 127 -1.23 3.12 -13.80
C GLU A 127 -2.36 3.70 -12.93
N THR A 128 -2.35 3.34 -11.66
CA THR A 128 -3.29 3.84 -10.65
C THR A 128 -2.57 4.64 -9.56
N SER A 129 -1.28 4.90 -9.75
CA SER A 129 -0.46 5.65 -8.81
C SER A 129 0.37 6.71 -9.53
N MET A 130 0.53 7.89 -8.92
CA MET A 130 1.48 8.90 -9.39
C MET A 130 2.13 9.61 -8.20
N THR A 131 3.26 10.28 -8.47
CA THR A 131 3.92 11.18 -7.51
C THR A 131 3.95 12.59 -8.08
N ILE A 132 3.51 13.55 -7.29
CA ILE A 132 3.60 14.98 -7.60
C ILE A 132 4.64 15.61 -6.70
N VAL A 133 5.61 16.29 -7.31
CA VAL A 133 6.69 16.98 -6.60
C VAL A 133 6.41 18.48 -6.58
N LEU A 134 6.44 19.07 -5.38
CA LEU A 134 6.32 20.51 -5.17
C LEU A 134 7.69 21.10 -4.81
N LYS A 135 7.88 22.37 -5.14
CA LYS A 135 9.07 23.14 -4.74
C LYS A 135 8.71 24.12 -3.62
N ALA A 136 9.69 24.48 -2.80
CA ALA A 136 9.51 25.56 -1.83
C ALA A 136 9.19 26.88 -2.57
N ALA A 137 8.27 27.66 -2.02
CA ALA A 137 7.98 29.00 -2.52
C ALA A 137 9.15 29.93 -2.17
N GLU A 138 9.63 30.70 -3.14
CA GLU A 138 10.58 31.78 -2.89
C GLU A 138 9.84 32.96 -2.24
N GLU A 139 10.40 33.52 -1.16
CA GLU A 139 9.85 34.69 -0.44
C GLU A 139 10.01 36.01 -1.21
#